data_AF-A0A2W4MI40-F1
#
_entry.id   AF-A0A2W4MI40-F1
#
_cell.length_a   1.000
_cell.length_b   1.000
_cell.length_c   1.000
_cell.angle_alpha   90.00
_cell.angle_beta   90.00
_cell.angle_gamma   90.00
#
_symmetry.space_group_name_H-M   'P 1'
#
loop_
_entity.id
_entity.type
_entity.pdbx_description
1 polymer ?
#
loop_
_entity_poly.entity_id
_entity_poly.type
_entity_poly.pdbx_seq_one_letter_code
_entity_poly.pdbx_strand_id
1 'polypeptide(L)'
;MNYWLMKSEPDTFSIDDLAREPGKTACWDGVRNYQARNYLRDGMKKGDLAFFYHSSCRVPGIAGIVTITREGYPDPTAFDPNDDHYDPDSNPDKPRWYMVDVKLVKKLPRVITLEELRSYSTKELRDLVLLRRGNRLSVMPVSKSEWEFINSLA
;
A
#
# COMPACT_ATOMS: atom_id res chain seq x y z
N MET A 1 14.53 5.83 -6.83
CA MET A 1 13.50 5.90 -5.78
C MET A 1 12.18 6.07 -6.47
N ASN A 2 11.30 5.09 -6.30
CA ASN A 2 9.94 5.07 -6.82
C ASN A 2 8.95 5.45 -5.71
N TYR A 3 7.74 5.79 -6.12
CA TYR A 3 6.65 6.14 -5.23
C TYR A 3 5.46 5.22 -5.45
N TRP A 4 4.78 4.91 -4.36
CA TRP A 4 3.71 3.92 -4.33
C TRP A 4 2.52 4.42 -3.51
N LEU A 5 1.40 3.72 -3.63
CA LEU A 5 0.28 3.81 -2.71
C LEU A 5 -0.15 2.40 -2.34
N MET A 6 -0.30 2.16 -1.04
CA MET A 6 -0.63 0.86 -0.46
C MET A 6 -1.86 1.02 0.44
N LYS A 7 -2.90 0.23 0.15
CA LYS A 7 -4.19 0.28 0.85
C LYS A 7 -4.22 -0.70 2.00
N SER A 8 -4.68 -0.23 3.15
CA SER A 8 -5.03 -1.06 4.31
C SER A 8 -6.37 -0.60 4.87
N GLU A 9 -7.16 -1.53 5.39
CA GLU A 9 -8.40 -1.21 6.09
C GLU A 9 -8.05 -0.86 7.54
N PRO A 10 -8.41 0.34 8.03
CA PRO A 10 -7.98 0.79 9.36
C PRO A 10 -8.58 -0.03 10.51
N ASP A 11 -9.67 -0.75 10.27
CA ASP A 11 -10.26 -1.67 11.27
C ASP A 11 -9.44 -2.97 11.40
N THR A 12 -8.62 -3.30 10.40
CA THR A 12 -7.71 -4.46 10.40
C THR A 12 -6.29 -4.04 10.77
N PHE A 13 -5.74 -3.04 10.07
CA PHE A 13 -4.40 -2.51 10.32
C PHE A 13 -4.29 -1.05 9.87
N SER A 14 -4.35 -0.12 10.84
CA SER A 14 -4.26 1.31 10.60
C SER A 14 -2.82 1.84 10.61
N ILE A 15 -2.66 3.13 10.30
CA ILE A 15 -1.37 3.84 10.42
C ILE A 15 -0.95 3.94 11.90
N ASP A 16 -1.93 3.93 12.81
CA ASP A 16 -1.71 3.99 14.25
C ASP A 16 -1.27 2.64 14.80
N ASP A 17 -1.76 1.54 14.24
CA ASP A 17 -1.24 0.19 14.52
C ASP A 17 0.22 0.09 14.11
N LEU A 18 0.55 0.48 12.86
CA LEU A 18 1.93 0.54 12.39
C LEU A 18 2.82 1.45 13.28
N ALA A 19 2.28 2.54 13.83
CA ALA A 19 3.03 3.42 14.72
C ALA A 19 3.32 2.78 16.09
N ARG A 20 2.52 1.79 16.51
CA ARG A 20 2.67 1.01 17.74
C ARG A 20 3.56 -0.23 17.57
N GLU A 21 3.72 -0.72 16.34
CA GLU A 21 4.58 -1.87 16.06
C GLU A 21 6.03 -1.66 16.52
N PRO A 22 6.74 -2.72 16.95
CA PRO A 22 8.16 -2.65 17.26
C PRO A 22 8.97 -2.07 16.09
N GLY A 23 9.76 -1.02 16.37
CA GLY A 23 10.52 -0.32 15.32
C GLY A 23 9.67 0.46 14.32
N LYS A 24 8.34 0.53 14.52
CA LYS A 24 7.34 1.10 13.61
C LYS A 24 7.37 0.42 12.23
N THR A 25 7.60 -0.88 12.22
CA THR A 25 7.81 -1.69 11.03
C THR A 25 6.86 -2.89 11.04
N ALA A 26 6.25 -3.19 9.90
CA ALA A 26 5.41 -4.37 9.72
C ALA A 26 5.62 -4.98 8.32
N CYS A 27 5.32 -6.26 8.18
CA CYS A 27 5.13 -6.87 6.87
C CYS A 27 3.82 -6.38 6.23
N TRP A 28 3.79 -6.35 4.90
CA TRP A 28 2.61 -6.00 4.11
C TRP A 28 2.08 -7.22 3.38
N ASP A 29 1.51 -8.15 4.15
CA ASP A 29 0.96 -9.42 3.70
C ASP A 29 -0.42 -9.29 3.01
N GLY A 30 -1.06 -10.44 2.74
CA GLY A 30 -2.47 -10.51 2.35
C GLY A 30 -2.79 -10.08 0.91
N VAL A 31 -1.80 -9.64 0.13
CA VAL A 31 -2.03 -9.23 -1.27
C VAL A 31 -2.29 -10.45 -2.16
N ARG A 32 -3.52 -10.56 -2.67
CA ARG A 32 -4.00 -11.65 -3.54
C ARG A 32 -4.41 -11.20 -4.95
N ASN A 33 -3.89 -10.07 -5.40
CA ASN A 33 -4.06 -9.59 -6.78
C ASN A 33 -2.74 -9.73 -7.56
N TYR A 34 -2.76 -10.41 -8.71
CA TYR A 34 -1.56 -10.69 -9.51
C TYR A 34 -0.77 -9.44 -9.92
N GLN A 35 -1.46 -8.35 -10.29
CA GLN A 35 -0.80 -7.11 -10.68
C GLN A 35 -0.19 -6.41 -9.46
N ALA A 36 -0.94 -6.31 -8.36
CA ALA A 36 -0.44 -5.77 -7.10
C ALA A 36 0.78 -6.54 -6.58
N ARG A 37 0.73 -7.88 -6.64
CA ARG A 37 1.85 -8.76 -6.32
C ARG A 37 3.07 -8.45 -7.18
N ASN A 38 2.91 -8.28 -8.49
CA ASN A 38 4.05 -7.98 -9.35
C ASN A 38 4.72 -6.65 -8.96
N TYR A 39 3.95 -5.65 -8.51
CA TYR A 39 4.54 -4.42 -7.96
C TYR A 39 5.34 -4.67 -6.68
N LEU A 40 4.84 -5.51 -5.76
CA LEU A 40 5.56 -5.88 -4.54
C LEU A 40 6.84 -6.67 -4.84
N ARG A 41 6.73 -7.70 -5.69
CA ARG A 41 7.81 -8.64 -6.00
C ARG A 41 8.91 -8.02 -6.86
N ASP A 42 8.51 -7.35 -7.94
CA ASP A 42 9.43 -6.94 -9.01
C ASP A 42 9.71 -5.43 -8.98
N GLY A 43 8.73 -4.64 -8.53
CA GLY A 43 8.76 -3.19 -8.63
C GLY A 43 9.38 -2.47 -7.42
N MET A 44 8.95 -2.81 -6.21
CA MET A 44 9.36 -2.12 -4.99
C MET A 44 10.81 -2.42 -4.62
N LYS A 45 11.57 -1.35 -4.33
CA LYS A 45 12.96 -1.43 -3.89
C LYS A 45 13.13 -0.81 -2.51
N LYS A 46 14.14 -1.28 -1.78
CA LYS A 46 14.46 -0.73 -0.46
C LYS A 46 14.73 0.77 -0.56
N GLY A 47 14.08 1.55 0.31
CA GLY A 47 14.15 3.01 0.31
C GLY A 47 13.11 3.71 -0.58
N ASP A 48 12.32 2.97 -1.37
CA ASP A 48 11.12 3.54 -2.00
C ASP A 48 10.13 4.02 -0.93
N LEU A 49 9.27 4.97 -1.31
CA LEU A 49 8.26 5.54 -0.42
C LEU A 49 6.86 5.16 -0.89
N ALA A 50 5.95 4.98 0.06
CA ALA A 50 4.55 4.71 -0.23
C ALA A 50 3.62 5.56 0.62
N PHE A 51 2.50 5.99 0.03
CA PHE A 51 1.37 6.51 0.78
C PHE A 51 0.64 5.34 1.44
N PHE A 52 0.44 5.43 2.75
CA PHE A 52 -0.43 4.53 3.50
C PHE A 52 -1.85 5.04 3.37
N TYR A 53 -2.69 4.29 2.65
CA TYR A 53 -4.05 4.67 2.33
C TYR A 53 -5.05 3.84 3.15
N HIS A 54 -5.94 4.51 3.89
CA HIS A 54 -7.07 3.88 4.56
C HIS A 54 -8.20 3.62 3.56
N SER A 55 -8.51 2.34 3.32
CA SER A 55 -9.62 1.88 2.48
C SER A 55 -10.79 1.36 3.32
N SER A 56 -11.94 1.12 2.66
CA SER A 56 -13.11 0.42 3.23
C SER A 56 -13.61 0.97 4.57
N CYS A 57 -13.44 2.27 4.83
CA CYS A 57 -13.79 2.90 6.10
C CYS A 57 -14.60 4.18 5.87
N ARG A 58 -15.06 4.79 6.98
CA ARG A 58 -15.89 6.01 6.96
C ARG A 58 -15.21 7.20 6.27
N VAL A 59 -13.90 7.35 6.44
CA VAL A 59 -13.11 8.46 5.86
C VAL A 59 -11.92 7.87 5.09
N PRO A 60 -12.13 7.39 3.85
CA PRO A 60 -11.07 6.79 3.06
C PRO A 60 -10.11 7.88 2.55
N GLY A 61 -8.81 7.60 2.57
CA GLY A 61 -7.81 8.57 2.17
C GLY A 61 -6.40 8.23 2.60
N ILE A 62 -5.46 9.13 2.33
CA ILE A 62 -4.04 8.97 2.67
C ILE A 62 -3.83 9.44 4.11
N ALA A 63 -3.35 8.55 4.97
CA ALA A 63 -3.16 8.79 6.40
C ALA A 63 -1.69 9.02 6.80
N GLY A 64 -0.75 8.60 5.95
CA GLY A 64 0.68 8.66 6.29
C GLY A 64 1.58 8.26 5.12
N ILE A 65 2.87 8.25 5.42
CA ILE A 65 3.94 7.84 4.51
C ILE A 65 4.76 6.74 5.19
N VAL A 66 5.07 5.71 4.43
CA VAL A 66 5.97 4.62 4.82
C VAL A 66 7.12 4.50 3.83
N THR A 67 8.19 3.83 4.24
CA THR A 67 9.31 3.46 3.38
C THR A 67 9.44 1.94 3.32
N ILE A 68 9.83 1.41 2.16
CA ILE A 68 10.10 -0.01 1.98
C ILE A 68 11.44 -0.35 2.64
N THR A 69 11.42 -1.23 3.64
CA THR A 69 12.63 -1.67 4.37
C THR A 69 13.15 -3.03 3.90
N ARG A 70 12.28 -3.86 3.31
CA ARG A 70 12.62 -5.15 2.72
C ARG A 70 11.89 -5.32 1.39
N GLU A 71 12.62 -5.68 0.34
CA GLU A 71 12.06 -5.95 -0.99
C GLU A 71 11.21 -7.22 -1.02
N GLY A 72 10.48 -7.44 -2.12
CA GLY A 72 9.53 -8.55 -2.28
C GLY A 72 10.08 -9.91 -1.87
N TYR A 73 9.39 -10.57 -0.95
CA TYR A 73 9.69 -11.92 -0.48
C TYR A 73 8.39 -12.74 -0.30
N PRO A 74 8.46 -14.08 -0.28
CA PRO A 74 7.27 -14.92 -0.16
C PRO A 74 6.41 -14.56 1.05
N ASP A 75 5.09 -14.49 0.83
CA ASP A 75 4.11 -14.23 1.89
C ASP A 75 3.73 -15.56 2.57
N PRO A 76 4.09 -15.78 3.86
CA PRO A 76 3.84 -17.03 4.57
C PRO A 76 2.36 -17.26 4.86
N THR A 77 1.53 -16.21 4.90
CA THR A 77 0.08 -16.31 5.14
C THR A 77 -0.61 -17.15 4.05
N ALA A 78 -0.02 -17.20 2.85
CA ALA A 78 -0.53 -18.03 1.77
C ALA A 78 -0.43 -19.55 2.04
N PHE A 79 0.41 -19.97 2.99
CA PHE A 79 0.66 -21.39 3.29
C PHE A 79 0.01 -21.87 4.59
N ASP A 80 -0.60 -20.98 5.39
CA ASP A 80 -1.25 -21.33 6.66
C ASP A 80 -2.76 -21.54 6.44
N PRO A 81 -3.29 -22.78 6.59
CA PRO A 81 -4.72 -23.06 6.43
C PRO A 81 -5.64 -22.31 7.41
N ASN A 82 -5.11 -21.69 8.46
CA ASN A 82 -5.88 -20.94 9.44
C ASN A 82 -5.87 -19.42 9.19
N ASP A 83 -5.09 -18.95 8.21
CA ASP A 83 -5.05 -17.54 7.82
C ASP A 83 -6.15 -17.23 6.80
N ASP A 84 -6.76 -16.04 6.91
CA ASP A 84 -7.80 -15.56 6.01
C ASP A 84 -7.33 -15.49 4.53
N HIS A 85 -6.02 -15.41 4.32
CA HIS A 85 -5.40 -15.30 3.00
C HIS A 85 -4.74 -16.59 2.51
N TYR A 86 -5.05 -17.74 3.13
CA TYR A 86 -4.60 -19.05 2.67
C TYR A 86 -4.88 -19.27 1.18
N ASP A 87 -3.88 -19.78 0.44
CA ASP A 87 -4.05 -20.23 -0.94
C ASP A 87 -3.57 -21.69 -1.05
N PRO A 88 -4.50 -22.69 -1.11
CA PRO A 88 -4.13 -24.10 -1.16
C PRO A 88 -3.30 -24.49 -2.38
N ASP A 89 -3.28 -23.64 -3.41
CA ASP A 89 -2.50 -23.88 -4.61
C ASP A 89 -1.12 -23.17 -4.59
N SER A 90 -0.81 -22.39 -3.56
CA SER A 90 0.50 -21.75 -3.40
C SER A 90 1.51 -22.76 -2.87
N ASN A 91 2.58 -22.99 -3.62
CA ASN A 91 3.63 -23.94 -3.26
C ASN A 91 4.84 -23.20 -2.64
N PRO A 92 5.38 -23.62 -1.48
CA PRO A 92 6.57 -22.99 -0.88
C PRO A 92 7.82 -22.95 -1.77
N ASP A 93 8.04 -23.94 -2.64
CA ASP A 93 9.14 -23.96 -3.60
C ASP A 93 8.91 -23.02 -4.80
N LYS A 94 7.64 -22.65 -5.05
CA LYS A 94 7.25 -21.70 -6.10
C LYS A 94 6.12 -20.79 -5.61
N PRO A 95 6.39 -19.86 -4.68
CA PRO A 95 5.36 -19.06 -4.04
C PRO A 95 4.57 -18.24 -5.04
N ARG A 96 3.23 -18.25 -4.90
CA ARG A 96 2.35 -17.43 -5.72
C ARG A 96 2.30 -15.98 -5.25
N TRP A 97 2.47 -15.76 -3.95
CA TRP A 97 2.22 -14.47 -3.27
C TRP A 97 3.47 -13.95 -2.57
N TYR A 98 3.59 -12.62 -2.57
CA TYR A 98 4.75 -11.91 -2.09
C TYR A 98 4.31 -10.70 -1.28
N MET A 99 5.11 -10.38 -0.27
CA MET A 99 4.97 -9.22 0.60
C MET A 99 6.27 -8.43 0.68
N VAL A 100 6.22 -7.25 1.29
CA VAL A 100 7.37 -6.39 1.59
C VAL A 100 7.33 -6.01 3.06
N ASP A 101 8.42 -5.49 3.61
CA ASP A 101 8.36 -4.82 4.92
C ASP A 101 8.32 -3.32 4.71
N VAL A 102 7.47 -2.64 5.49
CA VAL A 102 7.36 -1.19 5.49
C VAL A 102 7.67 -0.63 6.87
N LYS A 103 8.23 0.59 6.90
CA LYS A 103 8.45 1.34 8.13
C LYS A 103 7.77 2.69 8.06
N LEU A 104 7.12 3.11 9.15
CA LEU A 104 6.54 4.44 9.26
C LEU A 104 7.60 5.53 9.10
N VAL A 105 7.38 6.44 8.14
CA VAL A 105 8.19 7.66 7.97
C VAL A 105 7.52 8.80 8.73
N LYS A 106 6.25 9.09 8.41
CA LYS A 106 5.45 10.10 9.12
C LYS A 106 3.97 9.80 8.99
N LYS A 107 3.20 10.15 10.03
CA LYS A 107 1.75 10.34 9.90
C LYS A 107 1.49 11.72 9.28
N LEU A 108 0.42 11.84 8.49
CA LEU A 108 -0.06 13.16 8.07
C LEU A 108 -0.85 13.80 9.22
N PRO A 109 -0.88 15.14 9.33
CA PRO A 109 -1.63 15.84 10.37
C PRO A 109 -3.15 15.66 10.22
N ARG A 110 -3.60 15.33 9.01
CA ARG A 110 -4.97 14.97 8.66
C ARG A 110 -4.95 13.92 7.56
N VAL A 111 -6.07 13.20 7.40
CA VAL A 111 -6.28 12.35 6.22
C VAL A 111 -6.53 13.24 5.00
N ILE A 112 -5.79 13.02 3.92
CA ILE A 112 -6.11 13.59 2.59
C ILE A 112 -7.16 12.67 1.99
N THR A 113 -8.41 13.12 1.93
CA THR A 113 -9.55 12.24 1.64
C THR A 113 -9.61 11.82 0.18
N LEU A 114 -10.25 10.69 -0.11
CA LEU A 114 -10.53 10.28 -1.49
C LEU A 114 -11.34 11.34 -2.26
N GLU A 115 -12.25 12.04 -1.57
CA GLU A 115 -13.03 13.13 -2.16
C GLU A 115 -12.14 14.31 -2.56
N GLU A 116 -11.22 14.73 -1.69
CA GLU A 116 -10.23 15.75 -1.99
C GLU A 116 -9.35 15.34 -3.18
N LEU A 117 -8.82 14.12 -3.20
CA LEU A 117 -8.04 13.60 -4.33
C LEU A 117 -8.85 13.62 -5.64
N ARG A 118 -10.15 13.28 -5.60
CA ARG A 118 -11.03 13.33 -6.77
C ARG A 118 -11.25 14.74 -7.31
N SER A 119 -11.19 15.78 -6.47
CA SER A 119 -11.31 17.17 -6.92
C SER A 119 -10.19 17.59 -7.90
N TYR A 120 -9.06 16.89 -7.87
CA TYR A 120 -7.90 17.08 -8.76
C TYR A 120 -7.80 16.04 -9.89
N SER A 121 -8.80 15.17 -10.04
CA SER A 121 -8.80 14.05 -11.01
C SER A 121 -8.81 14.46 -12.48
N THR A 122 -9.08 15.72 -12.80
CA THR A 122 -9.04 16.26 -14.17
C THR A 122 -7.80 17.11 -14.44
N LYS A 123 -6.90 17.24 -13.44
CA LYS A 123 -5.73 18.11 -13.47
C LYS A 123 -4.48 17.36 -12.97
N GLU A 124 -3.97 17.71 -11.79
CA GLU A 124 -2.70 17.22 -11.24
C GLU A 124 -2.72 15.71 -10.99
N LEU A 125 -3.90 15.13 -10.74
CA LEU A 125 -4.09 13.70 -10.46
C LEU A 125 -4.82 12.97 -11.60
N ARG A 126 -4.78 13.50 -12.83
CA ARG A 126 -5.48 12.89 -13.98
C ARG A 126 -5.05 11.45 -14.29
N ASP A 127 -3.78 11.13 -14.05
CA ASP A 127 -3.18 9.85 -14.40
C ASP A 127 -3.13 8.88 -13.20
N LEU A 128 -3.54 9.36 -12.01
CA LEU A 128 -3.39 8.65 -10.75
C LEU A 128 -4.21 7.37 -10.77
N VAL A 129 -3.52 6.22 -10.67
CA VAL A 129 -4.13 4.89 -10.79
C VAL A 129 -5.30 4.71 -9.82
N LEU A 130 -5.20 5.28 -8.61
CA LEU A 130 -6.26 5.25 -7.59
C LEU A 130 -7.62 5.73 -8.11
N LEU A 131 -7.63 6.75 -8.97
CA LEU A 131 -8.85 7.45 -9.40
C LEU A 131 -9.43 6.89 -10.70
N ARG A 132 -8.75 5.94 -11.35
CA ARG A 132 -9.24 5.32 -12.59
C ARG A 132 -10.53 4.54 -12.32
N ARG A 133 -11.53 4.74 -13.19
CA ARG A 133 -12.82 4.04 -13.10
C ARG A 133 -12.61 2.52 -13.11
N GLY A 134 -13.20 1.83 -12.14
CA GLY A 134 -13.12 0.37 -12.03
C GLY A 134 -11.81 -0.15 -11.43
N ASN A 135 -10.86 0.71 -11.03
CA ASN A 135 -9.64 0.26 -10.36
C ASN A 135 -9.99 -0.49 -9.06
N ARG A 136 -9.31 -1.63 -8.87
CA ARG A 136 -9.43 -2.51 -7.69
C ARG A 136 -8.07 -2.87 -7.09
N LEU A 137 -6.98 -2.23 -7.54
CA LEU A 137 -5.65 -2.49 -7.01
C LEU A 137 -5.52 -1.97 -5.57
N SER A 138 -4.89 -2.77 -4.72
CA SER A 138 -4.47 -2.43 -3.35
C SER A 138 -3.07 -1.81 -3.31
N VAL A 139 -2.22 -2.16 -4.27
CA VAL A 139 -0.88 -1.60 -4.46
C VAL A 139 -0.80 -1.00 -5.85
N MET A 140 -0.30 0.23 -5.95
CA MET A 140 -0.19 0.92 -7.24
C MET A 140 1.01 1.88 -7.28
N PRO A 141 1.59 2.08 -8.47
CA PRO A 141 2.62 3.09 -8.65
C PRO A 141 2.02 4.50 -8.55
N VAL A 142 2.84 5.43 -8.10
CA VAL A 142 2.57 6.87 -8.07
C VAL A 142 3.72 7.54 -8.80
N SER A 143 3.41 8.41 -9.76
CA SER A 143 4.44 9.20 -10.44
C SER A 143 5.05 10.23 -9.49
N LYS A 144 6.25 10.70 -9.80
CA LYS A 144 6.91 11.74 -9.01
C LYS A 144 6.07 13.02 -8.89
N SER A 145 5.43 13.45 -9.98
CA SER A 145 4.57 14.64 -9.99
C SER A 145 3.32 14.47 -9.13
N GLU A 146 2.67 13.30 -9.18
CA GLU A 146 1.52 13.00 -8.31
C GLU A 146 1.94 12.95 -6.83
N TRP A 147 3.10 12.34 -6.55
CA TRP A 147 3.66 12.27 -5.20
C TRP A 147 3.94 13.65 -4.60
N GLU A 148 4.62 14.51 -5.37
CA GLU A 148 4.95 15.88 -4.95
C GLU A 148 3.67 16.70 -4.73
N PHE A 149 2.70 16.59 -5.65
CA PHE A 149 1.43 17.28 -5.52
C PHE A 149 0.66 16.83 -4.27
N ILE A 150 0.47 15.52 -4.07
CA ILE A 150 -0.24 15.00 -2.90
C ILE A 150 0.44 15.42 -1.60
N ASN A 151 1.78 15.43 -1.56
CA ASN A 151 2.51 15.91 -0.39
C ASN A 151 2.32 17.41 -0.12
N SER A 152 2.02 18.21 -1.14
CA SER A 152 1.74 19.64 -0.96
C SER A 152 0.36 19.93 -0.36
N LEU A 153 -0.54 18.94 -0.35
CA LEU A 153 -1.87 19.04 0.29
C LEU A 153 -1.81 18.78 1.81
N ALA A 154 -0.72 18.17 2.29
CA ALA A 154 -0.56 17.68 3.65
C ALA A 154 -0.25 18.79 4.67
#